data_AF-A0A7S4HJT3-F1
#
_entry.id   AF-A0A7S4HJT3-F1
#
_cell.length_a   1.000
_cell.length_b   1.000
_cell.length_c   1.000
_cell.angle_alpha   90.00
_cell.angle_beta   90.00
_cell.angle_gamma   90.00
#
_symmetry.space_group_name_H-M   'P 1'
#
loop_
_entity.id
_entity.type
_entity.pdbx_description
1 polymer ?
#
loop_
_entity_poly.entity_id
_entity_poly.type
_entity_poly.pdbx_seq_one_letter_code
_entity_poly.pdbx_strand_id
1 'polypeptide(L)'
;DGGAGGGGEELALPVLGIDLVTLPGGKHLVAIDFQPVLPLPEEEISADEKADEALPPRRILPAAYSEFEDRLAGLHSKYCGDPSSTQLPWGGDIPPAAARYFSPYAVWTRLAGPEGLETVRTAVWDVFRDYVDLYLELMGAVKADMTTAEGGRARVCAAGSGSGNDDGAEADDGQVEGALTGQRSYLNYRRTNDPARPMLRSLYGEEWTERLIEEVLFEDI
;
A
#
# COMPACT_ATOMS: atom_id res chain seq x y z
N ASP A 1 -1.92 -13.11 -41.25
CA ASP A 1 -2.67 -12.61 -40.09
C ASP A 1 -2.18 -13.24 -38.81
N GLY A 2 -1.20 -12.59 -38.17
CA GLY A 2 -0.86 -12.86 -36.78
C GLY A 2 -1.72 -11.95 -35.91
N GLY A 3 -2.72 -12.52 -35.25
CA GLY A 3 -3.47 -11.80 -34.23
C GLY A 3 -2.56 -11.53 -33.05
N ALA A 4 -2.33 -10.25 -32.73
CA ALA A 4 -1.65 -9.85 -31.50
C ALA A 4 -2.51 -10.33 -30.32
N GLY A 5 -1.99 -11.28 -29.54
CA GLY A 5 -2.60 -11.69 -28.28
C GLY A 5 -2.62 -10.49 -27.33
N GLY A 6 -3.82 -10.09 -26.91
CA GLY A 6 -4.01 -9.07 -25.89
C GLY A 6 -3.61 -9.62 -24.52
N GLY A 7 -2.33 -9.57 -24.19
CA GLY A 7 -1.83 -9.74 -22.83
C GLY A 7 -2.14 -8.49 -22.03
N GLY A 8 -3.22 -8.50 -21.24
CA GLY A 8 -3.47 -7.43 -20.27
C GLY A 8 -2.45 -7.51 -19.14
N GLU A 9 -1.84 -6.39 -18.78
CA GLU A 9 -0.89 -6.31 -17.66
C GLU A 9 -1.67 -6.50 -16.34
N GLU A 10 -1.17 -7.37 -15.47
CA GLU A 10 -1.76 -7.58 -14.15
C GLU A 10 -1.35 -6.46 -13.20
N LEU A 11 -2.33 -5.68 -12.71
CA LEU A 11 -2.05 -4.47 -11.92
C LEU A 11 -1.79 -4.80 -10.44
N ALA A 12 -0.53 -4.73 -10.02
CA ALA A 12 -0.14 -4.76 -8.61
C ALA A 12 -0.37 -3.40 -7.92
N LEU A 13 -1.64 -3.06 -7.66
CA LEU A 13 -2.00 -1.82 -6.96
C LEU A 13 -1.72 -1.94 -5.45
N PRO A 14 -1.27 -0.85 -4.80
CA PRO A 14 -1.07 -0.81 -3.36
C PRO A 14 -2.42 -0.89 -2.62
N VAL A 15 -2.36 -1.33 -1.36
CA VAL A 15 -3.51 -1.30 -0.44
C VAL A 15 -3.53 0.04 0.29
N LEU A 16 -4.66 0.74 0.32
CA LEU A 16 -4.82 1.89 1.21
C LEU A 16 -4.90 1.42 2.66
N GLY A 17 -3.85 1.66 3.44
CA GLY A 17 -3.76 1.34 4.86
C GLY A 17 -3.96 2.58 5.73
N ILE A 18 -4.93 2.53 6.64
CA ILE A 18 -5.23 3.63 7.57
C ILE A 18 -5.48 3.05 8.97
N ASP A 19 -4.47 3.15 9.83
CA ASP A 19 -4.53 2.76 11.24
C ASP A 19 -4.42 4.02 12.13
N LEU A 20 -5.53 4.42 12.75
CA LEU A 20 -5.60 5.57 13.68
C LEU A 20 -5.92 5.07 15.09
N VAL A 21 -4.92 4.98 15.96
CA VAL A 21 -5.06 4.40 17.30
C VAL A 21 -4.88 5.49 18.35
N THR A 22 -5.87 5.64 19.24
CA THR A 22 -5.76 6.49 20.42
C THR A 22 -5.76 5.63 21.68
N LEU A 23 -4.71 5.76 22.49
CA LEU A 23 -4.50 5.00 23.72
C LEU A 23 -4.67 5.91 24.95
N PRO A 24 -4.93 5.32 26.14
CA PRO A 24 -4.91 6.05 27.40
C PRO A 24 -3.62 6.85 27.59
N GLY A 25 -3.74 7.99 28.27
CA GLY A 25 -2.61 8.91 28.50
C GLY A 25 -2.34 9.87 27.33
N GLY A 26 -3.31 10.04 26.41
CA GLY A 26 -3.21 11.01 25.32
C GLY A 26 -2.14 10.66 24.30
N LYS A 27 -1.96 9.35 24.04
CA LYS A 27 -1.02 8.84 23.04
C LYS A 27 -1.79 8.46 21.79
N HIS A 28 -1.32 8.91 20.64
CA HIS A 28 -1.93 8.62 19.36
C HIS A 28 -0.87 8.00 18.44
N LEU A 29 -1.22 6.92 17.76
CA LEU A 29 -0.43 6.29 16.72
C LEU A 29 -1.20 6.45 15.41
N VAL A 30 -0.52 6.93 14.38
CA VAL A 30 -1.09 7.19 13.06
C VAL A 30 -0.21 6.51 12.03
N ALA A 31 -0.80 5.64 11.21
CA ALA A 31 -0.21 5.12 9.99
C ALA A 31 -1.22 5.32 8.86
N ILE A 32 -0.86 6.12 7.85
CA ILE A 32 -1.65 6.34 6.62
C ILE A 32 -0.72 6.12 5.44
N ASP A 33 -1.02 5.18 4.55
CA ASP A 33 -0.10 4.81 3.47
C ASP A 33 -0.79 4.12 2.28
N PHE A 34 -0.14 4.19 1.11
CA PHE A 34 -0.42 3.34 -0.04
C PHE A 34 0.55 2.16 0.04
N GLN A 35 0.16 1.11 0.76
CA GLN A 35 1.01 0.00 1.13
C GLN A 35 1.31 -0.90 -0.08
N PRO A 36 2.59 -1.03 -0.50
CA PRO A 36 2.92 -1.82 -1.67
C PRO A 36 2.73 -3.32 -1.40
N VAL A 37 2.11 -4.01 -2.36
CA VAL A 37 1.90 -5.46 -2.30
C VAL A 37 3.09 -6.24 -2.86
N LEU A 38 3.85 -5.62 -3.77
CA LEU A 38 5.13 -6.12 -4.26
C LEU A 38 6.30 -5.49 -3.49
N PRO A 39 7.44 -6.18 -3.38
CA PRO A 39 8.67 -5.56 -2.90
C PRO A 39 9.04 -4.35 -3.75
N LEU A 40 9.55 -3.29 -3.10
CA LEU A 40 10.19 -2.19 -3.82
C LEU A 40 11.47 -2.71 -4.49
N PRO A 41 11.84 -2.20 -5.67
CA PRO A 41 13.12 -2.54 -6.29
C PRO A 41 14.27 -2.28 -5.31
N GLU A 42 15.18 -3.25 -5.17
CA GLU A 42 16.39 -3.08 -4.38
C GLU A 42 17.22 -1.90 -4.92
N GLU A 43 18.03 -1.27 -4.06
CA GLU A 43 19.00 -0.30 -4.58
C GLU A 43 20.03 -1.13 -5.34
N GLU A 44 20.08 -1.00 -6.67
CA GLU A 44 21.29 -1.40 -7.37
C GLU A 44 22.39 -0.43 -6.92
N ILE A 45 23.16 -0.84 -5.93
CA ILE A 45 24.42 -0.18 -5.59
C ILE A 45 25.35 -0.49 -6.77
N SER A 46 25.38 0.39 -7.77
CA SER A 46 26.35 0.26 -8.85
C SER A 46 27.75 0.32 -8.22
N ALA A 47 28.48 -0.79 -8.30
CA ALA A 47 29.86 -0.87 -7.83
C ALA A 47 30.84 0.04 -8.61
N ASP A 48 30.35 0.69 -9.68
CA ASP A 48 31.10 1.60 -10.51
C ASP A 48 30.75 3.06 -10.17
N GLU A 49 31.76 3.81 -9.75
CA GLU A 49 31.75 5.24 -9.39
C GLU A 49 31.43 6.17 -10.58
N LYS A 50 30.25 6.04 -11.20
CA LYS A 50 29.70 7.06 -12.10
C LYS A 50 28.37 7.58 -11.55
N ALA A 51 28.49 8.27 -10.43
CA ALA A 51 27.45 9.11 -9.87
C ALA A 51 27.25 10.35 -10.76
N ASP A 52 26.27 10.31 -11.67
CA ASP A 52 25.66 11.54 -12.20
C ASP A 52 24.26 11.34 -12.82
N GLU A 53 23.85 10.09 -13.11
CA GLU A 53 22.44 9.81 -13.39
C GLU A 53 21.71 9.46 -12.09
N ALA A 54 20.73 10.29 -11.72
CA ALA A 54 19.82 9.97 -10.63
C ALA A 54 19.13 8.64 -10.93
N LEU A 55 19.26 7.65 -10.05
CA LEU A 55 18.53 6.40 -10.14
C LEU A 55 17.03 6.72 -10.32
N PRO A 56 16.31 5.98 -11.19
CA PRO A 56 14.88 6.20 -11.35
C PRO A 56 14.18 6.05 -9.99
N PRO A 57 13.19 6.92 -9.69
CA PRO A 57 12.48 6.86 -8.41
C PRO A 57 11.86 5.48 -8.21
N ARG A 58 12.00 4.94 -7.00
CA ARG A 58 11.35 3.69 -6.60
C ARG A 58 9.84 3.87 -6.67
N ARG A 59 9.21 3.30 -7.69
CA ARG A 59 7.78 3.39 -7.90
C ARG A 59 7.03 2.27 -7.18
N ILE A 60 5.88 2.61 -6.62
CA ILE A 60 4.92 1.67 -6.03
C ILE A 60 3.71 1.47 -6.93
N LEU A 61 3.49 2.38 -7.90
CA LEU A 61 2.44 2.27 -8.89
C LEU A 61 2.98 1.82 -10.24
N PRO A 62 2.18 1.08 -11.03
CA PRO A 62 2.48 0.81 -12.44
C PRO A 62 2.72 2.10 -13.21
N ALA A 63 3.56 2.05 -14.25
CA ALA A 63 3.96 3.23 -15.04
C ALA A 63 2.75 4.01 -15.60
N ALA A 64 1.68 3.29 -15.98
CA ALA A 64 0.42 3.86 -16.45
C ALA A 64 -0.26 4.81 -15.43
N TYR A 65 0.03 4.65 -14.13
CA TYR A 65 -0.53 5.44 -13.03
C TYR A 65 0.53 6.30 -12.31
N SER A 66 1.69 6.52 -12.94
CA SER A 66 2.80 7.29 -12.34
C SER A 66 2.42 8.71 -11.90
N GLU A 67 1.47 9.34 -12.57
CA GLU A 67 0.96 10.67 -12.17
C GLU A 67 0.32 10.68 -10.78
N PHE A 68 -0.32 9.57 -10.37
CA PHE A 68 -0.89 9.43 -9.03
C PHE A 68 0.21 9.31 -7.98
N GLU A 69 1.33 8.67 -8.32
CA GLU A 69 2.45 8.55 -7.42
C GLU A 69 3.19 9.88 -7.24
N ASP A 70 3.36 10.66 -8.32
CA ASP A 70 3.95 11.99 -8.22
C ASP A 70 3.09 12.93 -7.35
N ARG A 71 1.76 12.80 -7.44
CA ARG A 71 0.83 13.50 -6.54
C ARG A 71 0.93 13.01 -5.10
N LEU A 72 1.05 11.70 -4.88
CA LEU A 72 1.25 11.12 -3.56
C LEU A 72 2.56 11.62 -2.92
N ALA A 73 3.65 11.65 -3.70
CA ALA A 73 4.92 12.22 -3.28
C ALA A 73 4.78 13.70 -2.89
N GLY A 74 4.04 14.48 -3.68
CA GLY A 74 3.73 15.88 -3.39
C GLY A 74 2.94 16.07 -2.08
N LEU A 75 1.94 15.22 -1.83
CA LEU A 75 1.19 15.21 -0.56
C LEU A 75 2.10 14.82 0.61
N HIS A 76 2.91 13.79 0.46
CA HIS A 76 3.87 13.39 1.49
C HIS A 76 4.86 14.52 1.79
N SER A 77 5.40 15.21 0.77
CA SER A 77 6.25 16.38 0.98
C SER A 77 5.52 17.53 1.67
N LYS A 78 4.25 17.79 1.33
CA LYS A 78 3.40 18.81 1.99
C LYS A 78 3.27 18.56 3.49
N TYR A 79 3.08 17.30 3.89
CA TYR A 79 2.78 16.95 5.28
C TYR A 79 4.00 16.53 6.10
N CYS A 80 5.00 15.91 5.48
CA CYS A 80 6.13 15.25 6.15
C CYS A 80 7.51 15.73 5.63
N GLY A 81 7.55 16.62 4.63
CA GLY A 81 8.79 16.98 3.93
C GLY A 81 9.78 17.87 4.70
N ASP A 82 9.31 18.68 5.65
CA ASP A 82 10.18 19.53 6.48
C ASP A 82 10.07 19.11 7.96
N PRO A 83 11.08 18.42 8.52
CA PRO A 83 11.14 18.02 9.92
C PRO A 83 11.05 19.18 10.92
N SER A 84 11.40 20.40 10.50
CA SER A 84 11.39 21.60 11.35
C SER A 84 10.04 22.32 11.37
N SER A 85 9.17 22.05 10.39
CA SER A 85 7.86 22.69 10.26
C SER A 85 6.68 21.71 10.26
N THR A 86 6.92 20.40 10.19
CA THR A 86 5.84 19.41 10.19
C THR A 86 5.21 19.25 11.57
N GLN A 87 3.88 19.23 11.59
CA GLN A 87 3.10 18.83 12.77
C GLN A 87 3.06 17.30 12.97
N LEU A 88 3.59 16.54 12.00
CA LEU A 88 3.53 15.08 11.93
C LEU A 88 4.96 14.51 11.89
N PRO A 89 5.69 14.55 13.01
CA PRO A 89 7.06 14.03 13.08
C PRO A 89 7.08 12.51 12.86
N TRP A 90 8.18 11.99 12.30
CA TRP A 90 8.34 10.56 12.09
C TRP A 90 8.19 9.77 13.40
N GLY A 91 7.37 8.72 13.37
CA GLY A 91 6.98 7.93 14.55
C GLY A 91 8.08 7.01 15.11
N GLY A 92 9.30 7.06 14.57
CA GLY A 92 10.42 6.19 14.93
C GLY A 92 10.39 4.86 14.18
N ASP A 93 11.15 3.89 14.66
CA ASP A 93 11.39 2.62 13.95
C ASP A 93 10.10 1.87 13.63
N ILE A 94 9.99 1.45 12.37
CA ILE A 94 8.99 0.49 11.90
C ILE A 94 9.57 -0.90 12.14
N PRO A 95 8.80 -1.87 12.68
CA PRO A 95 9.28 -3.23 12.86
C PRO A 95 9.87 -3.79 11.56
N PRO A 96 11.05 -4.45 11.56
CA PRO A 96 11.68 -4.93 10.33
C PRO A 96 10.78 -5.82 9.47
N ALA A 97 9.95 -6.66 10.11
CA ALA A 97 8.98 -7.50 9.42
C ALA A 97 7.84 -6.70 8.74
N ALA A 98 7.54 -5.50 9.24
CA ALA A 98 6.54 -4.60 8.69
C ALA A 98 7.10 -3.71 7.57
N ALA A 99 8.39 -3.38 7.63
CA ALA A 99 9.02 -2.38 6.76
C ALA A 99 8.79 -2.62 5.26
N ARG A 100 8.71 -3.88 4.82
CA ARG A 100 8.47 -4.21 3.41
C ARG A 100 7.11 -3.75 2.88
N TYR A 101 6.16 -3.47 3.77
CA TYR A 101 4.78 -3.08 3.48
C TYR A 101 4.52 -1.58 3.62
N PHE A 102 5.55 -0.79 3.93
CA PHE A 102 5.46 0.66 3.99
C PHE A 102 6.06 1.26 2.73
N SER A 103 5.34 2.19 2.11
CA SER A 103 5.86 2.97 0.99
C SER A 103 6.78 4.10 1.48
N PRO A 104 7.58 4.69 0.58
CA PRO A 104 8.31 5.93 0.87
C PRO A 104 7.43 7.13 1.23
N TYR A 105 6.11 7.01 1.04
CA TYR A 105 5.12 8.08 1.23
C TYR A 105 4.24 7.85 2.47
N ALA A 106 4.62 6.92 3.34
CA ALA A 106 3.90 6.60 4.55
C ALA A 106 3.89 7.76 5.55
N VAL A 107 2.71 8.16 6.01
CA VAL A 107 2.55 9.06 7.15
C VAL A 107 2.49 8.22 8.41
N TRP A 108 3.67 8.00 9.01
CA TRP A 108 3.85 7.30 10.28
C TRP A 108 4.25 8.30 11.36
N THR A 109 3.34 8.56 12.31
CA THR A 109 3.62 9.49 13.42
C THR A 109 3.09 8.97 14.77
N ARG A 110 3.78 9.38 15.83
CA ARG A 110 3.36 9.18 17.22
C ARG A 110 3.16 10.55 17.86
N LEU A 111 1.92 10.85 18.22
CA LEU A 111 1.55 12.12 18.84
C LEU A 111 1.27 11.89 20.33
N ALA A 112 1.69 12.83 21.16
CA ALA A 112 1.47 12.76 22.59
C ALA A 112 1.31 14.17 23.17
N GLY A 113 0.73 14.24 24.37
CA GLY A 113 0.58 15.48 25.11
C GLY A 113 -0.68 16.28 24.74
N PRO A 114 -0.82 17.51 25.26
CA PRO A 114 -2.06 18.29 25.19
C PRO A 114 -2.50 18.61 23.77
N GLU A 115 -1.54 18.80 22.86
CA GLU A 115 -1.77 19.17 21.46
C GLU A 115 -2.01 17.96 20.56
N GLY A 116 -1.69 16.74 21.00
CA GLY A 116 -1.75 15.55 20.15
C GLY A 116 -3.13 15.29 19.56
N LEU A 117 -4.19 15.45 20.36
CA LEU A 117 -5.56 15.28 19.88
C LEU A 117 -5.98 16.39 18.91
N GLU A 118 -5.46 17.61 19.08
CA GLU A 118 -5.74 18.73 18.17
C GLU A 118 -5.06 18.49 16.82
N THR A 119 -3.81 18.04 16.82
CA THR A 119 -3.10 17.61 15.61
C THR A 119 -3.84 16.48 14.89
N VAL A 120 -4.42 15.53 15.63
CA VAL A 120 -5.25 14.47 15.04
C VAL A 120 -6.50 15.04 14.34
N ARG A 121 -7.16 16.03 14.96
CA ARG A 121 -8.38 16.65 14.41
C ARG A 121 -8.14 17.60 13.24
N THR A 122 -6.90 18.03 13.06
CA THR A 122 -6.51 19.01 12.04
C THR A 122 -5.58 18.36 11.01
N ALA A 123 -4.28 18.31 11.26
CA ALA A 123 -3.28 17.82 10.31
C ALA A 123 -3.53 16.37 9.88
N VAL A 124 -3.83 15.46 10.80
CA VAL A 124 -4.10 14.04 10.43
C VAL A 124 -5.41 13.91 9.65
N TRP A 125 -6.42 14.74 9.97
CA TRP A 125 -7.66 14.78 9.20
C TRP A 125 -7.44 15.27 7.75
N ASP A 126 -6.58 16.27 7.58
CA ASP A 126 -6.22 16.78 6.25
C ASP A 126 -5.42 15.74 5.44
N VAL A 127 -4.47 15.03 6.08
CA VAL A 127 -3.79 13.87 5.45
C VAL A 127 -4.78 12.80 5.06
N PHE A 128 -5.67 12.40 5.98
CA PHE A 128 -6.68 11.37 5.74
C PHE A 128 -7.51 11.71 4.50
N ARG A 129 -8.02 12.93 4.42
CA ARG A 129 -8.80 13.38 3.27
C ARG A 129 -8.00 13.34 1.98
N ASP A 130 -6.82 13.96 1.96
CA ASP A 130 -6.01 14.05 0.74
C ASP A 130 -5.56 12.67 0.24
N TYR A 131 -5.16 11.75 1.13
CA TYR A 131 -4.75 10.39 0.76
C TYR A 131 -5.93 9.53 0.30
N VAL A 132 -7.09 9.62 0.98
CA VAL A 132 -8.31 8.89 0.57
C VAL A 132 -8.81 9.41 -0.78
N ASP A 133 -8.89 10.73 -0.95
CA ASP A 133 -9.34 11.35 -2.21
C ASP A 133 -8.43 10.90 -3.37
N LEU A 134 -7.10 10.95 -3.19
CA LEU A 134 -6.16 10.48 -4.21
C LEU A 134 -6.34 8.98 -4.53
N TYR A 135 -6.54 8.14 -3.52
CA TYR A 135 -6.73 6.71 -3.72
C TYR A 135 -8.03 6.41 -4.48
N LEU A 136 -9.12 7.11 -4.15
CA LEU A 136 -10.39 6.97 -4.85
C LEU A 136 -10.30 7.45 -6.31
N GLU A 137 -9.57 8.52 -6.58
CA GLU A 137 -9.29 8.96 -7.95
C GLU A 137 -8.48 7.92 -8.73
N LEU A 138 -7.45 7.32 -8.12
CA LEU A 138 -6.67 6.22 -8.70
C LEU A 138 -7.58 5.03 -9.04
N MET A 139 -8.42 4.59 -8.10
CA MET A 139 -9.37 3.50 -8.35
C MET A 139 -10.39 3.86 -9.45
N GLY A 140 -10.78 5.14 -9.55
CA GLY A 140 -11.64 5.65 -10.61
C GLY A 140 -10.99 5.55 -11.99
N ALA A 141 -9.71 5.94 -12.11
CA ALA A 141 -8.93 5.81 -13.34
C ALA A 141 -8.74 4.35 -13.74
N VAL A 142 -8.32 3.50 -12.79
CA VAL A 142 -8.18 2.04 -12.99
C VAL A 142 -9.49 1.42 -13.51
N LYS A 143 -10.62 1.77 -12.90
CA LYS A 143 -11.94 1.29 -13.33
C LYS A 143 -12.33 1.78 -14.73
N ALA A 144 -11.99 3.03 -15.08
CA ALA A 144 -12.24 3.57 -16.41
C ALA A 144 -11.44 2.80 -17.48
N ASP A 145 -10.17 2.50 -17.21
CA ASP A 145 -9.32 1.73 -18.12
C ASP A 145 -9.80 0.29 -18.31
N MET A 146 -10.34 -0.34 -17.25
CA MET A 146 -10.95 -1.67 -17.35
C MET A 146 -12.23 -1.70 -18.18
N THR A 147 -13.02 -0.62 -18.17
CA THR A 147 -14.35 -0.58 -18.80
C THR A 147 -14.32 -0.09 -20.25
N THR A 148 -13.33 0.71 -20.63
CA THR A 148 -13.22 1.32 -21.97
C THR A 148 -12.61 0.42 -23.04
N ALA A 149 -12.08 -0.74 -22.65
CA ALA A 149 -11.38 -1.63 -23.57
C ALA A 149 -12.23 -2.87 -23.89
N GLU A 150 -12.83 -2.90 -25.09
CA GLU A 150 -13.11 -4.16 -25.80
C GLU A 150 -11.75 -4.85 -26.07
N GLY A 151 -11.21 -5.55 -25.07
CA GLY A 151 -9.86 -6.14 -25.08
C GLY A 151 -8.87 -5.62 -24.01
N GLY A 152 -9.35 -5.02 -22.91
CA GLY A 152 -8.64 -4.73 -21.64
C GLY A 152 -7.10 -4.58 -21.65
N ARG A 153 -6.58 -3.34 -21.63
CA ARG A 153 -5.13 -3.08 -21.39
C ARG A 153 -4.65 -3.53 -20.00
N ALA A 154 -5.54 -3.65 -19.03
CA ALA A 154 -5.23 -4.01 -17.66
C ALA A 154 -6.23 -5.04 -17.13
N ARG A 155 -5.72 -6.12 -16.52
CA ARG A 155 -6.52 -7.09 -15.77
C ARG A 155 -6.19 -6.91 -14.29
N VAL A 156 -7.20 -6.64 -13.46
CA VAL A 156 -7.07 -6.87 -12.00
C VAL A 156 -7.54 -8.29 -11.74
N CYS A 157 -6.68 -9.09 -11.14
CA CYS A 157 -7.04 -10.44 -10.77
C CYS A 157 -8.05 -10.42 -9.62
N ALA A 158 -9.29 -10.75 -9.95
CA ALA A 158 -10.28 -11.18 -8.97
C ALA A 158 -10.07 -12.68 -8.73
N ALA A 159 -9.88 -13.08 -7.48
CA ALA A 159 -9.80 -14.49 -7.16
C ALA A 159 -11.16 -15.18 -7.38
N GLY A 160 -11.22 -16.14 -8.30
CA GLY A 160 -12.42 -16.95 -8.50
C GLY A 160 -12.49 -17.75 -9.81
N SER A 161 -12.13 -19.03 -9.70
CA SER A 161 -12.47 -20.18 -10.59
C SER A 161 -11.76 -20.31 -11.94
N GLY A 162 -10.95 -21.37 -12.07
CA GLY A 162 -10.42 -21.81 -13.35
C GLY A 162 -9.34 -22.89 -13.24
N SER A 163 -9.75 -24.13 -12.93
CA SER A 163 -8.95 -25.30 -13.29
C SER A 163 -8.96 -25.44 -14.81
N GLY A 164 -7.81 -25.28 -15.46
CA GLY A 164 -7.66 -25.46 -16.90
C GLY A 164 -6.20 -25.47 -17.31
N ASN A 165 -5.71 -26.62 -17.74
CA ASN A 165 -4.53 -26.73 -18.60
C ASN A 165 -4.78 -25.92 -19.88
N ASP A 166 -3.86 -25.04 -20.28
CA ASP A 166 -3.60 -24.82 -21.71
C ASP A 166 -2.19 -24.27 -21.97
N ASP A 167 -1.67 -24.67 -23.11
CA ASP A 167 -0.28 -24.62 -23.54
C ASP A 167 0.15 -23.26 -24.14
N GLY A 168 1.36 -22.83 -23.78
CA GLY A 168 2.32 -22.23 -24.71
C GLY A 168 1.97 -20.90 -25.39
N ALA A 169 2.16 -19.79 -24.66
CA ALA A 169 2.58 -18.50 -25.23
C ALA A 169 3.39 -17.74 -24.17
N GLU A 170 4.68 -17.49 -24.41
CA GLU A 170 5.53 -16.68 -23.51
C GLU A 170 5.09 -15.20 -23.58
N ALA A 171 4.07 -14.86 -22.78
CA ALA A 171 3.96 -13.55 -22.18
C ALA A 171 4.96 -13.46 -21.01
N ASP A 172 5.33 -12.24 -20.59
CA ASP A 172 6.21 -12.00 -19.44
C ASP A 172 5.55 -12.52 -18.14
N ASP A 173 5.68 -13.82 -17.93
CA ASP A 173 5.00 -14.65 -16.91
C ASP A 173 5.39 -14.27 -15.47
N GLY A 174 6.48 -13.50 -15.32
CA GLY A 174 7.00 -13.08 -14.02
C GLY A 174 6.20 -11.97 -13.32
N GLN A 175 5.46 -11.13 -14.05
CA GLN A 175 4.66 -10.04 -13.45
C GLN A 175 3.26 -10.51 -13.00
N VAL A 176 2.69 -11.50 -13.70
CA VAL A 176 1.32 -12.03 -13.51
C VAL A 176 1.18 -12.82 -12.21
N GLU A 177 2.08 -13.75 -11.92
CA GLU A 177 2.09 -14.43 -10.61
C GLU A 177 2.42 -13.48 -9.45
N GLY A 178 3.02 -12.33 -9.72
CA GLY A 178 3.49 -11.37 -8.72
C GLY A 178 2.38 -10.68 -7.94
N ALA A 179 1.36 -10.13 -8.61
CA ALA A 179 0.38 -9.24 -7.97
C ALA A 179 -0.52 -9.96 -6.95
N LEU A 180 -1.17 -11.06 -7.36
CA LEU A 180 -1.95 -11.91 -6.45
C LEU A 180 -1.09 -12.50 -5.33
N THR A 181 0.12 -12.96 -5.64
CA THR A 181 1.04 -13.49 -4.62
C THR A 181 1.44 -12.40 -3.62
N GLY A 182 1.67 -11.18 -4.10
CA GLY A 182 1.96 -10.01 -3.28
C GLY A 182 0.82 -9.67 -2.33
N GLN A 183 -0.42 -9.64 -2.84
CA GLN A 183 -1.63 -9.41 -2.04
C GLN A 183 -1.84 -10.50 -0.99
N ARG A 184 -1.72 -11.78 -1.36
CA ARG A 184 -1.79 -12.91 -0.41
C ARG A 184 -0.72 -12.81 0.68
N SER A 185 0.50 -12.44 0.30
CA SER A 185 1.59 -12.25 1.26
C SER A 185 1.30 -11.08 2.22
N TYR A 186 0.73 -9.97 1.72
CA TYR A 186 0.25 -8.85 2.54
C TYR A 186 -0.83 -9.28 3.54
N LEU A 187 -1.88 -9.95 3.07
CA LEU A 187 -2.98 -10.42 3.92
C LEU A 187 -2.49 -11.40 4.98
N ASN A 188 -1.66 -12.38 4.59
CA ASN A 188 -1.08 -13.35 5.54
C ASN A 188 -0.18 -12.67 6.59
N TYR A 189 0.58 -11.65 6.20
CA TYR A 189 1.38 -10.87 7.14
C TYR A 189 0.51 -10.11 8.13
N ARG A 190 -0.49 -9.35 7.67
CA ARG A 190 -1.42 -8.61 8.54
C ARG A 190 -2.16 -9.57 9.46
N ARG A 191 -2.66 -10.69 8.93
CA ARG A 191 -3.26 -11.76 9.72
C ARG A 191 -2.35 -12.18 10.85
N THR A 192 -1.10 -12.53 10.57
CA THR A 192 -0.17 -13.04 11.60
C THR A 192 0.29 -11.96 12.58
N ASN A 193 0.50 -10.72 12.10
CA ASN A 193 1.24 -9.68 12.82
C ASN A 193 0.38 -8.46 13.20
N ASP A 194 -0.95 -8.55 13.12
CA ASP A 194 -1.84 -7.42 13.38
C ASP A 194 -1.54 -6.78 14.75
N PRO A 195 -1.21 -5.46 14.80
CA PRO A 195 -0.81 -4.80 16.03
C PRO A 195 -1.97 -4.60 17.03
N ALA A 196 -3.23 -4.67 16.57
CA ALA A 196 -4.40 -4.59 17.43
C ALA A 196 -4.72 -5.91 18.13
N ARG A 197 -4.14 -7.04 17.68
CA ARG A 197 -4.37 -8.39 18.23
C ARG A 197 -4.30 -8.46 19.77
N PRO A 198 -3.28 -7.94 20.47
CA PRO A 198 -3.23 -8.00 21.94
C PRO A 198 -4.38 -7.23 22.61
N MET A 199 -4.75 -6.08 22.03
CA MET A 199 -5.86 -5.26 22.52
C MET A 199 -7.20 -5.98 22.31
N LEU A 200 -7.43 -6.53 21.12
CA LEU A 200 -8.65 -7.27 20.78
C LEU A 200 -8.80 -8.50 21.69
N ARG A 201 -7.73 -9.26 21.91
CA ARG A 201 -7.74 -10.42 22.83
C ARG A 201 -8.11 -10.01 24.26
N SER A 202 -7.61 -8.87 24.72
CA SER A 202 -7.94 -8.36 26.05
C SER A 202 -9.40 -7.92 26.18
N LEU A 203 -10.03 -7.44 25.11
CA LEU A 203 -11.40 -6.92 25.13
C LEU A 203 -12.46 -8.00 24.88
N TYR A 204 -12.16 -8.94 23.97
CA TYR A 204 -13.16 -9.85 23.41
C TYR A 204 -12.78 -11.33 23.54
N GLY A 205 -11.59 -11.63 24.06
CA GLY A 205 -11.08 -12.99 24.18
C GLY A 205 -10.37 -13.49 22.91
N GLU A 206 -9.67 -14.60 23.06
CA GLU A 206 -8.83 -15.18 22.01
C GLU A 206 -9.65 -15.65 20.80
N GLU A 207 -10.63 -16.53 21.03
CA GLU A 207 -11.45 -17.12 19.95
C GLU A 207 -12.11 -16.06 19.07
N TRP A 208 -12.73 -15.04 19.67
CA TRP A 208 -13.37 -13.96 18.92
C TRP A 208 -12.36 -13.14 18.13
N THR A 209 -11.18 -12.88 18.69
CA THR A 209 -10.13 -12.10 18.04
C THR A 209 -9.57 -12.82 16.82
N GLU A 210 -9.28 -14.11 16.93
CA GLU A 210 -8.78 -14.91 15.80
C GLU A 210 -9.81 -14.91 14.66
N ARG A 211 -11.09 -15.15 14.98
CA ARG A 211 -12.16 -15.12 13.99
C ARG A 211 -12.31 -13.76 13.32
N LEU A 212 -12.25 -12.65 14.07
CA LEU A 212 -12.29 -11.30 13.47
C LEU A 212 -11.13 -11.08 12.50
N ILE A 213 -9.91 -11.47 12.90
CA ILE A 213 -8.71 -11.26 12.08
C ILE A 213 -8.76 -12.12 10.81
N GLU A 214 -9.16 -13.38 10.92
CA GLU A 214 -9.13 -14.35 9.81
C GLU A 214 -10.34 -14.26 8.88
N GLU A 215 -11.55 -14.05 9.42
CA GLU A 215 -12.80 -14.12 8.65
C GLU A 215 -13.29 -12.75 8.16
N VAL A 216 -12.74 -11.64 8.69
CA VAL A 216 -13.26 -10.29 8.40
C VAL A 216 -12.18 -9.32 8.00
N LEU A 217 -11.17 -9.09 8.85
CA LEU A 217 -10.17 -8.04 8.60
C LEU A 217 -9.21 -8.41 7.47
N PHE A 218 -8.77 -9.67 7.45
CA PHE A 218 -7.84 -10.18 6.45
C PHE A 218 -8.30 -11.55 5.97
N GLU A 219 -9.48 -11.59 5.34
CA GLU A 219 -10.00 -12.79 4.66
C GLU A 219 -9.06 -13.20 3.52
N ASP A 220 -8.97 -14.50 3.23
CA ASP A 220 -8.18 -15.00 2.10
C ASP A 220 -8.81 -14.63 0.75
N ILE A 221 -7.94 -14.40 -0.24
CA ILE A 221 -8.29 -14.18 -1.66
C ILE A 221 -7.67 -15.26 -2.55
#